data_AF-A0A966WHI5-F1
#
_entry.id   AF-A0A966WHI5-F1
#
_cell.length_a   1.000
_cell.length_b   1.000
_cell.length_c   1.000
_cell.angle_alpha   90.00
_cell.angle_beta   90.00
_cell.angle_gamma   90.00
#
_symmetry.space_group_name_H-M   'P 1'
#
loop_
_entity.id
_entity.type
_entity.pdbx_description
1 polymer ?
#
loop_
_entity_poly.entity_id
_entity_poly.type
_entity_poly.pdbx_seq_one_letter_code
_entity_poly.pdbx_strand_id
1 'polypeptide(L)'
;MKTFISLFSGGGGSSLGYQRAGFKELLAAEWDKNAVECLQANFPKLPLWTHDICDLSVAQILARTGLNPRELDLLEGSPPCQGFSTANRFSSPLDSRNSLFREFRRILVGLQPKSFLMENVSSMSQGAHKQTFLDCLALLRESGYVVKCAEINAHWG
;
A
#
# COMPACT_ATOMS: atom_id res chain seq x y z
N MET A 1 -20.02 0.53 -8.96
CA MET A 1 -18.83 1.42 -8.94
C MET A 1 -17.70 0.65 -8.30
N LYS A 2 -16.48 0.67 -8.86
CA LYS A 2 -15.35 -0.07 -8.28
C LYS A 2 -14.85 0.63 -7.02
N THR A 3 -14.42 -0.12 -6.02
CA THR A 3 -13.96 0.43 -4.74
C THR A 3 -12.46 0.24 -4.54
N PHE A 4 -11.83 1.17 -3.83
CA PHE A 4 -10.43 0.99 -3.43
C PHE A 4 -10.14 1.54 -2.03
N ILE A 5 -9.03 1.06 -1.47
CA ILE A 5 -8.42 1.56 -0.25
C ILE A 5 -6.97 1.92 -0.58
N SER A 6 -6.50 3.07 -0.12
CA SER A 6 -5.11 3.50 -0.25
C SER A 6 -4.39 3.40 1.10
N LEU A 7 -3.24 2.74 1.11
CA LEU A 7 -2.34 2.65 2.26
C LEU A 7 -1.09 3.47 1.98
N PHE A 8 -0.55 4.19 2.97
CA PHE A 8 0.57 5.12 2.76
C PHE A 8 0.19 6.20 1.74
N SER A 9 -0.98 6.82 1.95
CA SER A 9 -1.70 7.59 0.91
C SER A 9 -1.00 8.90 0.54
N GLY A 10 -0.07 9.38 1.38
CA GLY A 10 0.62 10.65 1.21
C GLY A 10 -0.38 11.81 1.05
N GLY A 11 -0.04 12.79 0.22
CA GLY A 11 -0.92 13.92 -0.07
C GLY A 11 -2.13 13.60 -0.95
N GLY A 12 -2.38 12.33 -1.32
CA GLY A 12 -3.56 11.92 -2.11
C GLY A 12 -3.42 12.01 -3.63
N GLY A 13 -2.19 11.94 -4.16
CA GLY A 13 -1.96 11.90 -5.61
C GLY A 13 -2.64 10.68 -6.29
N SER A 14 -2.40 9.49 -5.74
CA SER A 14 -3.08 8.25 -6.17
C SER A 14 -4.60 8.36 -6.00
N SER A 15 -5.06 8.86 -4.84
CA SER A 15 -6.48 9.07 -4.55
C SER A 15 -7.18 9.88 -5.63
N LEU A 16 -6.60 11.02 -6.04
CA LEU A 16 -7.12 11.84 -7.13
C LEU A 16 -7.16 11.08 -8.46
N GLY A 17 -6.09 10.35 -8.80
CA GLY A 17 -6.01 9.56 -10.02
C GLY A 17 -7.11 8.49 -10.12
N TYR A 18 -7.30 7.72 -9.05
CA TYR A 18 -8.35 6.69 -8.99
C TYR A 18 -9.75 7.26 -9.01
N GLN A 19 -10.01 8.36 -8.30
CA GLN A 19 -11.31 9.03 -8.35
C GLN A 19 -11.62 9.54 -9.77
N ARG A 20 -10.63 10.11 -10.48
CA ARG A 20 -10.76 10.49 -11.90
C ARG A 20 -11.01 9.28 -12.81
N ALA A 21 -10.49 8.12 -12.47
CA ALA A 21 -10.76 6.85 -13.17
C ALA A 21 -12.12 6.20 -12.79
N GLY A 22 -12.92 6.85 -11.96
CA GLY A 22 -14.27 6.38 -11.58
C GLY A 22 -14.30 5.37 -10.43
N PHE A 23 -13.21 5.25 -9.67
CA PHE A 23 -13.20 4.44 -8.44
C PHE A 23 -13.73 5.24 -7.25
N LYS A 24 -14.33 4.54 -6.30
CA LYS A 24 -14.74 5.06 -5.00
C LYS A 24 -13.72 4.66 -3.95
N GLU A 25 -13.05 5.64 -3.37
CA GLU A 25 -12.17 5.42 -2.24
C GLU A 25 -13.00 5.22 -0.96
N LEU A 26 -12.72 4.16 -0.23
CA LEU A 26 -13.44 3.81 0.99
C LEU A 26 -12.66 4.16 2.26
N LEU A 27 -11.33 4.18 2.18
CA LEU A 27 -10.43 4.49 3.28
C LEU A 27 -9.06 4.88 2.71
N ALA A 28 -8.47 5.94 3.26
CA ALA A 28 -7.07 6.26 3.10
C ALA A 28 -6.35 6.17 4.45
N ALA A 29 -5.22 5.47 4.51
CA ALA A 29 -4.36 5.40 5.68
C ALA A 29 -3.10 6.22 5.46
N GLU A 30 -2.88 7.22 6.32
CA GLU A 30 -1.75 8.13 6.27
C GLU A 30 -1.50 8.72 7.66
N TRP A 31 -0.26 8.67 8.15
CA TRP A 31 0.10 9.09 9.51
C TRP A 31 0.81 10.45 9.57
N ASP A 32 1.39 10.92 8.47
CA ASP A 32 2.07 12.21 8.41
C ASP A 32 1.03 13.33 8.47
N LYS A 33 1.21 14.24 9.42
CA LYS A 33 0.23 15.29 9.70
C LYS A 33 0.00 16.21 8.51
N ASN A 34 1.06 16.57 7.78
CA ASN A 34 0.93 17.48 6.64
C ASN A 34 0.20 16.79 5.48
N ALA A 35 0.50 15.51 5.25
CA ALA A 35 -0.19 14.68 4.26
C ALA A 35 -1.68 14.50 4.61
N VAL A 36 -1.99 14.24 5.88
CA VAL A 36 -3.37 14.18 6.39
C VAL A 36 -4.11 15.50 6.18
N GLU A 37 -3.50 16.64 6.52
CA GLU A 37 -4.09 17.96 6.29
C GLU A 37 -4.40 18.20 4.81
N CYS A 38 -3.47 17.80 3.92
CA CYS A 38 -3.68 17.87 2.47
C CYS A 38 -4.86 16.98 2.02
N LEU A 39 -4.93 15.73 2.49
CA LEU A 39 -6.03 14.82 2.19
C LEU A 39 -7.37 15.37 2.67
N GLN A 40 -7.43 15.91 3.88
CA GLN A 40 -8.66 16.50 4.43
C GLN A 40 -9.13 17.72 3.63
N ALA A 41 -8.20 18.58 3.21
CA ALA A 41 -8.52 19.77 2.42
C ALA A 41 -9.09 19.42 1.03
N ASN A 42 -8.57 18.37 0.39
CA ASN A 42 -8.96 17.98 -0.97
C ASN A 42 -10.10 16.94 -1.01
N PHE A 43 -10.21 16.10 0.02
CA PHE A 43 -11.18 15.01 0.11
C PHE A 43 -11.91 15.01 1.46
N PRO A 44 -12.68 16.07 1.80
CA PRO A 44 -13.24 16.26 3.14
C PRO A 44 -14.25 15.18 3.59
N LYS A 45 -14.73 14.35 2.66
CA LYS A 45 -15.65 13.24 2.94
C LYS A 45 -14.98 11.86 2.97
N LEU A 46 -13.69 11.79 2.65
CA LEU A 46 -12.93 10.55 2.63
C LEU A 46 -12.63 10.10 4.06
N PRO A 47 -13.02 8.88 4.47
CA PRO A 47 -12.59 8.34 5.74
C PRO A 47 -11.06 8.20 5.79
N LEU A 48 -10.44 8.75 6.84
CA LEU A 48 -9.00 8.69 7.04
C LEU A 48 -8.65 7.86 8.28
N TRP A 49 -7.62 7.03 8.16
CA TRP A 49 -6.87 6.47 9.28
C TRP A 49 -5.59 7.27 9.46
N THR A 50 -5.53 8.08 10.53
CA THR A 50 -4.46 9.07 10.76
C THR A 50 -3.35 8.60 11.71
N HIS A 51 -3.20 7.29 11.88
CA HIS A 51 -2.26 6.67 12.83
C HIS A 51 -1.36 5.68 12.09
N ASP A 52 -0.40 5.09 12.80
CA ASP A 52 0.47 4.05 12.26
C ASP A 52 -0.37 2.90 11.66
N ILE A 53 0.07 2.38 10.53
CA ILE A 53 -0.58 1.25 9.85
C ILE A 53 -0.51 -0.03 10.69
N CYS A 54 0.50 -0.15 11.56
CA CYS A 54 0.64 -1.27 12.50
C CYS A 54 -0.57 -1.39 13.44
N ASP A 55 -1.22 -0.27 13.75
CA ASP A 55 -2.40 -0.20 14.61
C ASP A 55 -3.72 -0.42 13.85
N LEU A 56 -3.66 -0.52 12.51
CA LEU A 56 -4.83 -0.75 11.67
C LEU A 56 -5.04 -2.25 11.40
N SER A 57 -6.00 -2.84 12.10
CA SER A 57 -6.41 -4.22 11.88
C SER A 57 -7.33 -4.36 10.66
N VAL A 58 -7.32 -5.55 10.06
CA VAL A 58 -8.23 -5.93 8.97
C VAL A 58 -9.69 -5.82 9.41
N ALA A 59 -10.01 -6.22 10.64
CA ALA A 59 -11.36 -6.12 11.19
C ALA A 59 -11.84 -4.65 11.27
N GLN A 60 -10.98 -3.72 11.67
CA GLN A 60 -11.32 -2.29 11.67
C GLN A 60 -11.56 -1.77 10.25
N ILE A 61 -10.78 -2.21 9.26
CA ILE A 61 -11.01 -1.83 7.86
C ILE A 61 -12.39 -2.32 7.39
N LEU A 62 -12.70 -3.60 7.59
CA LEU A 62 -13.97 -4.19 7.19
C LEU A 62 -15.16 -3.49 7.89
N ALA A 63 -15.05 -3.24 9.20
CA ALA A 63 -16.09 -2.54 9.96
C ALA A 63 -16.33 -1.10 9.48
N ARG A 64 -15.27 -0.35 9.14
CA ARG A 64 -15.37 1.04 8.66
C ARG A 64 -15.91 1.14 7.24
N THR A 65 -15.56 0.16 6.40
CA THR A 65 -15.93 0.18 4.97
C THR A 65 -17.24 -0.54 4.68
N GLY A 66 -17.71 -1.38 5.61
CA GLY A 66 -18.89 -2.23 5.42
C GLY A 66 -18.66 -3.39 4.46
N LEU A 67 -17.40 -3.69 4.11
CA LEU A 67 -17.03 -4.78 3.21
C LEU A 67 -16.88 -6.10 3.98
N ASN A 68 -17.09 -7.19 3.26
CA ASN A 68 -16.59 -8.52 3.63
C ASN A 68 -15.22 -8.79 2.97
N PRO A 69 -14.43 -9.76 3.48
CA PRO A 69 -13.26 -10.24 2.77
C PRO A 69 -13.60 -10.60 1.32
N ARG A 70 -12.67 -10.34 0.39
CA ARG A 70 -12.81 -10.60 -1.05
C ARG A 70 -13.75 -9.67 -1.83
N GLU A 71 -14.36 -8.67 -1.17
CA GLU A 71 -15.25 -7.71 -1.85
C GLU A 71 -14.53 -6.48 -2.41
N LEU A 72 -13.41 -6.07 -1.80
CA LEU A 72 -12.64 -4.90 -2.23
C LEU A 72 -12.11 -5.10 -3.66
N ASP A 73 -12.33 -4.16 -4.58
CA ASP A 73 -11.83 -4.30 -5.95
C ASP A 73 -10.32 -4.06 -6.04
N LEU A 74 -9.81 -3.04 -5.35
CA LEU A 74 -8.40 -2.66 -5.38
C LEU A 74 -7.87 -2.28 -3.99
N LEU A 75 -6.76 -2.90 -3.59
CA LEU A 75 -5.92 -2.38 -2.51
C LEU A 75 -4.71 -1.69 -3.14
N GLU A 76 -4.52 -0.41 -2.87
CA GLU A 76 -3.36 0.33 -3.33
C GLU A 76 -2.46 0.72 -2.14
N GLY A 77 -1.16 0.80 -2.38
CA GLY A 77 -0.27 1.48 -1.45
C GLY A 77 1.18 1.60 -1.87
N SER A 78 1.84 2.62 -1.33
CA SER A 78 3.24 2.95 -1.59
C SER A 78 4.08 2.85 -0.31
N PRO A 79 4.31 1.64 0.23
CA PRO A 79 5.08 1.50 1.47
C PRO A 79 6.51 2.05 1.28
N PRO A 80 7.04 2.81 2.25
CA PRO A 80 8.30 3.52 2.07
C PRO A 80 9.49 2.57 1.92
N CYS A 81 10.43 2.97 1.05
CA CYS A 81 11.61 2.19 0.66
C CYS A 81 12.79 2.29 1.65
N GLN A 82 12.63 2.94 2.80
CA GLN A 82 13.74 3.27 3.70
C GLN A 82 14.39 2.03 4.38
N GLY A 83 13.72 0.88 4.34
CA GLY A 83 14.22 -0.36 4.94
C GLY A 83 15.06 -1.26 4.03
N PHE A 84 15.24 -0.90 2.76
CA PHE A 84 15.81 -1.83 1.77
C PHE A 84 17.36 -1.90 1.81
N SER A 85 18.06 -1.26 2.76
CA SER A 85 19.54 -1.25 2.80
C SER A 85 20.17 -2.59 3.21
N THR A 86 21.17 -3.01 2.42
CA THR A 86 21.88 -4.30 2.43
C THR A 86 22.84 -4.56 3.60
N ALA A 87 22.56 -4.03 4.79
CA ALA A 87 23.53 -4.08 5.88
C ALA A 87 23.43 -5.29 6.82
N ASN A 88 22.49 -6.24 6.65
CA ASN A 88 22.49 -7.44 7.51
C ASN A 88 22.09 -8.73 6.81
N ARG A 89 23.11 -9.55 6.55
CA ARG A 89 23.07 -10.93 6.07
C ARG A 89 22.63 -11.94 7.15
N PHE A 90 22.04 -11.46 8.25
CA PHE A 90 21.60 -12.27 9.37
C PHE A 90 20.12 -12.03 9.63
N SER A 91 19.35 -13.04 9.27
CA SER A 91 18.02 -13.35 9.77
C SER A 91 17.90 -13.10 11.28
N SER A 92 17.27 -12.00 11.65
CA SER A 92 16.58 -11.85 12.92
C SER A 92 15.11 -11.55 12.62
N PRO A 93 14.15 -12.26 13.23
CA PRO A 93 12.70 -11.96 13.13
C PRO A 93 12.31 -10.53 13.57
N LEU A 94 13.27 -9.76 14.08
CA LEU A 94 13.09 -8.44 14.70
C LEU A 94 13.61 -7.26 13.84
N ASP A 95 13.99 -7.48 12.57
CA ASP A 95 14.41 -6.35 11.73
C ASP A 95 13.21 -5.47 11.32
N SER A 96 13.01 -4.39 12.08
CA SER A 96 11.91 -3.41 12.00
C SER A 96 11.80 -2.66 10.67
N ARG A 97 12.76 -2.85 9.76
CA ARG A 97 12.89 -2.12 8.50
C ARG A 97 12.09 -2.71 7.34
N ASN A 98 11.79 -4.01 7.36
CA ASN A 98 10.84 -4.66 6.45
C ASN A 98 9.39 -4.65 6.97
N SER A 99 9.14 -3.94 8.08
CA SER A 99 7.85 -3.95 8.77
C SER A 99 6.71 -3.46 7.87
N LEU A 100 6.87 -2.32 7.20
CA LEU A 100 5.76 -1.68 6.48
C LEU A 100 5.33 -2.46 5.22
N PHE A 101 6.24 -3.13 4.54
CA PHE A 101 5.87 -4.09 3.49
C PHE A 101 5.09 -5.28 4.06
N ARG A 102 5.51 -5.80 5.23
CA ARG A 102 4.78 -6.88 5.92
C ARG A 102 3.40 -6.42 6.38
N GLU A 103 3.24 -5.17 6.79
CA GLU A 103 1.94 -4.58 7.14
C GLU A 103 1.04 -4.43 5.90
N PHE A 104 1.59 -3.96 4.77
CA PHE A 104 0.87 -4.00 3.50
C PHE A 104 0.42 -5.42 3.17
N ARG A 105 1.31 -6.41 3.25
CA ARG A 105 0.99 -7.82 3.00
C ARG A 105 -0.02 -8.37 4.00
N ARG A 106 0.05 -7.99 5.28
CA ARG A 106 -0.90 -8.40 6.33
C ARG A 106 -2.30 -7.97 5.96
N ILE A 107 -2.45 -6.72 5.53
CA ILE A 107 -3.74 -6.17 5.08
C ILE A 107 -4.18 -6.84 3.77
N LEU A 108 -3.27 -7.02 2.80
CA LEU A 108 -3.55 -7.72 1.54
C LEU A 108 -4.10 -9.14 1.78
N VAL A 109 -3.43 -9.94 2.61
CA VAL A 109 -3.82 -11.32 2.92
C VAL A 109 -5.13 -11.37 3.69
N GLY A 110 -5.39 -10.40 4.58
CA GLY A 110 -6.62 -10.35 5.37
C GLY A 110 -7.84 -9.85 4.59
N LEU A 111 -7.68 -8.85 3.72
CA LEU A 111 -8.77 -8.32 2.91
C LEU A 111 -9.04 -9.16 1.66
N GLN A 112 -8.01 -9.81 1.11
CA GLN A 112 -8.07 -10.59 -0.14
C GLN A 112 -8.74 -9.83 -1.30
N PRO A 113 -8.35 -8.58 -1.60
CA PRO A 113 -8.96 -7.79 -2.67
C PRO A 113 -8.90 -8.50 -4.04
N LYS A 114 -9.74 -8.10 -5.00
CA LYS A 114 -9.69 -8.68 -6.36
C LYS A 114 -8.37 -8.38 -7.07
N SER A 115 -7.79 -7.22 -6.80
CA SER A 115 -6.48 -6.80 -7.28
C SER A 115 -5.75 -5.94 -6.26
N PHE A 116 -4.44 -5.80 -6.41
CA PHE A 116 -3.66 -4.82 -5.66
C PHE A 116 -2.70 -4.08 -6.58
N LEU A 117 -2.36 -2.85 -6.21
CA LEU A 117 -1.25 -2.10 -6.79
C LEU A 117 -0.29 -1.72 -5.66
N MET A 118 0.99 -1.99 -5.86
CA MET A 118 2.04 -1.51 -4.97
C MET A 118 3.04 -0.70 -5.80
N GLU A 119 3.19 0.57 -5.47
CA GLU A 119 4.12 1.49 -6.14
C GLU A 119 5.41 1.65 -5.31
N ASN A 120 6.53 1.85 -6.01
CA ASN A 120 7.80 2.16 -5.40
C ASN A 120 8.78 2.76 -6.43
N VAL A 121 9.90 3.27 -5.94
CA VAL A 121 10.97 3.85 -6.76
C VAL A 121 11.69 2.79 -7.62
N SER A 122 12.10 3.16 -8.83
CA SER A 122 12.77 2.27 -9.79
C SER A 122 14.10 1.70 -9.27
N SER A 123 14.80 2.45 -8.41
CA SER A 123 16.05 2.04 -7.77
C SER A 123 15.91 0.78 -6.92
N MET A 124 14.70 0.43 -6.46
CA MET A 124 14.42 -0.81 -5.72
C MET A 124 14.76 -2.06 -6.54
N SER A 125 14.63 -2.00 -7.87
CA SER A 125 14.91 -3.13 -8.77
C SER A 125 16.41 -3.30 -9.11
N GLN A 126 17.27 -2.41 -8.63
CA GLN A 126 18.66 -2.30 -9.05
C GLN A 126 19.67 -2.50 -7.91
N GLY A 127 20.91 -2.86 -8.30
CA GLY A 127 22.06 -2.90 -7.40
C GLY A 127 21.86 -3.81 -6.18
N ALA A 128 22.25 -3.31 -5.01
CA ALA A 128 22.25 -4.04 -3.75
C ALA A 128 20.83 -4.47 -3.30
N HIS A 129 19.79 -3.74 -3.74
CA HIS A 129 18.40 -3.95 -3.31
C HIS A 129 17.65 -5.03 -4.11
N LYS A 130 18.26 -5.53 -5.20
CA LYS A 130 17.63 -6.49 -6.12
C LYS A 130 17.15 -7.76 -5.42
N GLN A 131 17.90 -8.29 -4.46
CA GLN A 131 17.49 -9.52 -3.75
C GLN A 131 16.24 -9.25 -2.90
N THR A 132 16.22 -8.16 -2.13
CA THR A 132 15.06 -7.76 -1.34
C THR A 132 13.82 -7.55 -2.20
N PHE A 133 13.99 -6.95 -3.38
CA PHE A 133 12.91 -6.80 -4.36
C PHE A 133 12.35 -8.17 -4.81
N LEU A 134 13.22 -9.12 -5.15
CA LEU A 134 12.81 -10.48 -5.52
C LEU A 134 12.09 -11.21 -4.38
N ASP A 135 12.55 -11.02 -3.14
CA ASP A 135 11.91 -11.59 -1.95
C ASP A 135 10.51 -11.00 -1.72
N CYS A 136 10.35 -9.68 -1.90
CA CYS A 136 9.04 -9.02 -1.87
C CYS A 136 8.11 -9.58 -2.96
N LEU A 137 8.60 -9.75 -4.19
CA LEU A 137 7.81 -10.35 -5.27
C LEU A 137 7.38 -11.78 -4.94
N ALA A 138 8.25 -12.58 -4.33
CA ALA A 138 7.91 -13.93 -3.89
C ALA A 138 6.80 -13.90 -2.83
N LEU A 139 6.94 -13.07 -1.79
CA LEU A 139 5.95 -12.92 -0.71
C LEU A 139 4.59 -12.43 -1.21
N LEU A 140 4.57 -11.54 -2.22
CA LEU A 140 3.32 -11.10 -2.87
C LEU A 140 2.66 -12.24 -3.66
N ARG A 141 3.45 -13.05 -4.40
CA ARG A 141 2.93 -14.24 -5.11
C ARG A 141 2.36 -15.29 -4.16
N GLU A 142 3.05 -15.53 -3.05
CA GLU A 142 2.58 -16.41 -1.97
C GLU A 142 1.27 -15.94 -1.32
N SER A 143 0.88 -14.69 -1.52
CA SER A 143 -0.41 -14.15 -1.06
C SER A 143 -1.59 -14.60 -1.94
N GLY A 144 -1.35 -15.44 -2.95
CA GLY A 144 -2.39 -16.02 -3.81
C GLY A 144 -2.67 -15.23 -5.08
N TYR A 145 -1.75 -14.33 -5.50
CA TYR A 145 -1.93 -13.45 -6.65
C TYR A 145 -0.94 -13.75 -7.77
N VAL A 146 -1.37 -13.51 -9.00
CA VAL A 146 -0.46 -13.38 -10.15
C VAL A 146 0.15 -11.99 -10.11
N VAL A 147 1.45 -11.91 -9.81
CA VAL A 147 2.17 -10.64 -9.67
C VAL A 147 3.01 -10.35 -10.90
N LYS A 148 2.76 -9.19 -11.51
CA LYS A 148 3.56 -8.60 -12.59
C LYS A 148 4.13 -7.27 -12.10
N CYS A 149 5.34 -6.94 -12.53
CA CYS A 149 6.00 -5.67 -12.24
C CYS A 149 6.49 -5.05 -13.56
N ALA A 150 6.40 -3.73 -13.65
CA ALA A 150 6.93 -2.95 -14.75
C ALA A 150 7.43 -1.61 -14.22
N GLU A 151 8.53 -1.11 -14.78
CA GLU A 151 8.95 0.27 -14.57
C GLU A 151 8.17 1.16 -15.55
N ILE A 152 7.52 2.20 -15.02
CA ILE A 152 6.68 3.10 -15.79
C ILE A 152 7.18 4.52 -15.57
N ASN A 153 7.48 5.23 -16.66
CA ASN A 153 7.83 6.65 -16.62
C ASN A 153 6.54 7.48 -16.49
N ALA A 154 6.57 8.63 -15.80
CA ALA A 154 5.43 9.51 -15.59
C ALA A 154 4.91 10.25 -16.84
N HIS A 155 5.46 10.00 -18.04
CA HIS A 155 5.01 10.57 -19.32
C HIS A 155 3.63 10.02 -19.74
N TRP A 156 2.57 10.48 -19.07
CA TRP A 156 1.16 10.13 -19.32
C TRP A 156 0.26 11.36 -19.49
N GLY A 157 0.87 12.50 -19.81
CA GLY A 157 0.22 13.79 -20.10
C GLY A 157 1.09 14.65 -21.00
#